data_AF-A0A4Q2YHE4-F1
#
_entry.id   AF-A0A4Q2YHE4-F1
#
_cell.length_a   1.000
_cell.length_b   1.000
_cell.length_c   1.000
_cell.angle_alpha   90.00
_cell.angle_beta   90.00
_cell.angle_gamma   90.00
#
_symmetry.space_group_name_H-M   'P 1'
#
loop_
_entity.id
_entity.type
_entity.pdbx_description
1 polymer ?
#
loop_
_entity_poly.entity_id
_entity_poly.type
_entity_poly.pdbx_seq_one_letter_code
_entity_poly.pdbx_strand_id
1 'polypeptide(L)'
;MKSRFAAIMVTGCAVSYLAGWGTHSMVSAGNSGPDKSAAAEGSPQGRRRADADESRKLVARWMDRMDGGDVKQVAAEVPPGDLRVVIHGVMDGVWGDLSAPDRAKLEALIGEWAINDPQAALAWARGLRHPQQREVGLTYIAAALAESDPHKAFEIYTEQEAVTHGFAELKILDLITRLSAEAVAKGPQALLEMQRRIPRNETNGITGVEVVYPDGFDYATMLDGLAESAKNGDWPYELSSPLSQWAVKDPDGAFAYISSKVGEGNRFRFYDLTERLVDRWGASATIEWVGQKISSLEPAARKEFLQMSGILNSPGSLVDVINGVTDPATANELRYEAIQSTASTTPRNFEVLTDLPTGEKIAIISRLRGLKHTDHLKTLMVKWEIPREQIDPLLKTVILP
;
A
#
# COMPACT_ATOMS: atom_id res chain seq x y z
N MET A 1 24.12 21.43 -5.43
CA MET A 1 23.59 20.16 -5.98
C MET A 1 22.80 19.40 -4.92
N LYS A 2 21.61 19.87 -4.50
CA LYS A 2 20.78 19.22 -3.45
C LYS A 2 19.30 19.00 -3.88
N SER A 3 18.98 19.02 -5.16
CA SER A 3 17.58 19.18 -5.62
C SER A 3 17.07 18.15 -6.64
N ARG A 4 17.72 17.00 -6.82
CA ARG A 4 17.30 16.03 -7.87
C ARG A 4 16.70 14.72 -7.39
N PHE A 5 16.67 14.44 -6.09
CA PHE A 5 16.20 13.13 -5.58
C PHE A 5 14.71 13.05 -5.21
N ALA A 6 13.98 14.16 -5.08
CA ALA A 6 12.63 14.14 -4.50
C ALA A 6 11.46 14.15 -5.52
N ALA A 7 11.70 14.02 -6.84
CA ALA A 7 10.69 14.36 -7.85
C ALA A 7 10.25 13.23 -8.81
N ILE A 8 10.55 11.96 -8.55
CA ILE A 8 10.16 10.89 -9.49
C ILE A 8 9.47 9.73 -8.74
N MET A 9 8.21 9.49 -9.13
CA MET A 9 7.32 8.36 -8.84
C MET A 9 6.21 8.55 -7.79
N VAL A 10 5.19 9.31 -8.18
CA VAL A 10 3.78 8.93 -7.88
C VAL A 10 3.00 9.09 -9.17
N THR A 11 2.81 8.00 -9.94
CA THR A 11 1.79 7.97 -11.00
C THR A 11 1.40 6.52 -11.31
N GLY A 12 0.11 6.21 -11.17
CA GLY A 12 -0.51 5.15 -11.95
C GLY A 12 -1.51 4.28 -11.20
N CYS A 13 -2.75 4.75 -11.07
CA CYS A 13 -3.95 3.92 -11.12
C CYS A 13 -5.17 4.83 -11.36
N ALA A 14 -5.47 5.15 -12.62
CA ALA A 14 -6.73 5.76 -13.03
C ALA A 14 -7.37 4.83 -14.06
N VAL A 15 -8.40 4.11 -13.63
CA VAL A 15 -9.25 3.28 -14.50
C VAL A 15 -10.51 4.07 -14.82
N SER A 16 -10.72 4.28 -16.11
CA SER A 16 -11.88 4.96 -16.70
C SER A 16 -13.13 4.08 -16.66
N TYR A 17 -14.30 4.67 -16.37
CA TYR A 17 -15.59 4.16 -16.86
C TYR A 17 -16.51 5.33 -17.26
N LEU A 18 -17.01 5.26 -18.49
CA LEU A 18 -18.07 6.08 -19.08
C LEU A 18 -19.27 5.17 -19.43
N ALA A 19 -20.42 5.82 -19.64
CA ALA A 19 -21.77 5.32 -19.99
C ALA A 19 -22.67 5.07 -18.78
N GLY A 20 -23.93 5.54 -18.69
CA GLY A 20 -24.79 6.24 -19.63
C GLY A 20 -26.25 5.74 -19.50
N TRP A 21 -27.21 6.64 -19.73
CA TRP A 21 -28.68 6.43 -19.93
C TRP A 21 -29.49 6.19 -18.64
N GLY A 22 -30.73 6.67 -18.48
CA GLY A 22 -31.66 7.38 -19.36
C GLY A 22 -32.92 7.77 -18.57
N THR A 23 -33.57 8.85 -18.98
CA THR A 23 -34.78 9.41 -18.39
C THR A 23 -36.03 8.60 -18.75
N HIS A 24 -36.83 8.22 -17.76
CA HIS A 24 -38.26 7.94 -17.96
C HIS A 24 -39.09 8.45 -16.79
N SER A 25 -39.80 9.55 -17.04
CA SER A 25 -40.96 9.99 -16.29
C SER A 25 -42.17 9.13 -16.69
N MET A 26 -42.86 8.52 -15.72
CA MET A 26 -44.26 8.14 -15.89
C MET A 26 -45.10 8.58 -14.70
N VAL A 27 -46.07 9.41 -15.05
CA VAL A 27 -47.27 9.79 -14.31
C VAL A 27 -48.11 8.55 -14.04
N SER A 28 -48.62 8.41 -12.82
CA SER A 28 -49.76 7.53 -12.52
C SER A 28 -50.73 8.26 -11.60
N ALA A 29 -51.95 8.40 -12.10
CA ALA A 29 -53.06 9.14 -11.57
C ALA A 29 -53.64 8.56 -10.27
N GLY A 30 -54.31 9.43 -9.54
CA GLY A 30 -54.93 9.15 -8.25
C GLY A 30 -56.09 8.18 -8.31
N ASN A 31 -56.30 7.51 -7.18
CA ASN A 31 -57.53 6.81 -6.88
C ASN A 31 -57.91 7.10 -5.42
N SER A 32 -58.84 8.03 -5.23
CA SER A 32 -59.43 8.41 -3.96
C SER A 32 -60.57 7.45 -3.61
N GLY A 33 -60.29 6.49 -2.73
CA GLY A 33 -61.28 5.65 -2.05
C GLY A 33 -61.48 6.08 -0.59
N PRO A 34 -62.66 5.83 0.01
CA PRO A 34 -63.11 6.49 1.22
C PRO A 34 -62.30 6.10 2.47
N ASP A 35 -62.21 7.09 3.35
CA ASP A 35 -61.52 7.13 4.63
C ASP A 35 -61.76 5.86 5.50
N LYS A 36 -60.75 4.99 5.58
CA LYS A 36 -60.64 3.89 6.54
C LYS A 36 -59.65 4.22 7.66
N SER A 37 -59.43 5.50 7.98
CA SER A 37 -58.43 5.92 8.96
C SER A 37 -58.79 5.57 10.40
N ALA A 38 -60.07 5.60 10.78
CA ALA A 38 -60.45 5.48 12.20
C ALA A 38 -60.51 4.04 12.77
N ALA A 39 -60.59 2.99 11.95
CA ALA A 39 -60.68 1.60 12.43
C ALA A 39 -59.32 0.88 12.53
N ALA A 40 -58.24 1.50 12.04
CA ALA A 40 -56.92 0.88 11.98
C ALA A 40 -56.08 1.10 13.24
N GLU A 41 -56.36 2.14 14.03
CA GLU A 41 -55.48 2.62 15.12
C GLU A 41 -55.29 1.62 16.28
N GLY A 42 -56.26 0.75 16.56
CA GLY A 42 -56.15 -0.28 17.62
C GLY A 42 -55.56 -1.63 17.18
N SER A 43 -55.43 -1.86 15.87
CA SER A 43 -54.99 -3.15 15.32
C SER A 43 -53.48 -3.36 15.52
N PRO A 44 -52.97 -4.61 15.60
CA PRO A 44 -51.53 -4.88 15.65
C PRO A 44 -50.76 -4.25 14.48
N GLN A 45 -51.41 -4.10 13.32
CA GLN A 45 -50.83 -3.46 12.14
C GLN A 45 -50.84 -1.92 12.25
N GLY A 46 -51.85 -1.32 12.89
CA GLY A 46 -51.90 0.11 13.20
C GLY A 46 -50.87 0.53 14.24
N ARG A 47 -50.71 -0.27 15.31
CA ARG A 47 -49.66 -0.07 16.32
C ARG A 47 -48.25 -0.11 15.70
N ARG A 48 -47.95 -1.14 14.90
CA ARG A 48 -46.67 -1.23 14.17
C ARG A 48 -46.41 -0.02 13.26
N ARG A 49 -47.45 0.55 12.64
CA ARG A 49 -47.32 1.75 11.80
C ARG A 49 -47.07 3.01 12.63
N ALA A 50 -47.74 3.15 13.78
CA ALA A 50 -47.51 4.27 14.70
C ALA A 50 -46.09 4.23 15.28
N ASP A 51 -45.62 3.05 15.73
CA ASP A 51 -44.25 2.86 16.25
C ASP A 51 -43.18 3.19 15.19
N ALA A 52 -43.43 2.80 13.94
CA ALA A 52 -42.55 3.14 12.82
C ALA A 52 -42.55 4.64 12.50
N ASP A 53 -43.69 5.31 12.64
CA ASP A 53 -43.79 6.76 12.44
C ASP A 53 -43.05 7.54 13.54
N GLU A 54 -43.18 7.10 14.78
CA GLU A 54 -42.45 7.67 15.92
C GLU A 54 -40.94 7.47 15.77
N SER A 55 -40.49 6.28 15.37
CA SER A 55 -39.08 6.00 15.08
C SER A 55 -38.52 6.91 13.99
N ARG A 56 -39.28 7.14 12.90
CA ARG A 56 -38.87 8.05 11.83
C ARG A 56 -38.77 9.51 12.31
N LYS A 57 -39.71 9.96 13.13
CA LYS A 57 -39.66 11.30 13.75
C LYS A 57 -38.46 11.44 14.69
N LEU A 58 -38.13 10.39 15.45
CA LEU A 58 -36.96 10.38 16.32
C LEU A 58 -35.66 10.51 15.52
N VAL A 59 -35.49 9.69 14.48
CA VAL A 59 -34.33 9.75 13.57
C VAL A 59 -34.22 11.14 12.95
N ALA A 60 -35.29 11.65 12.35
CA ALA A 60 -35.29 12.96 11.69
C ALA A 60 -34.86 14.09 12.64
N ARG A 61 -35.38 14.10 13.88
CA ARG A 61 -34.99 15.10 14.89
C ARG A 61 -33.49 15.08 15.19
N TRP A 62 -32.91 13.90 15.37
CA TRP A 62 -31.47 13.80 15.67
C TRP A 62 -30.61 14.15 14.46
N MET A 63 -31.03 13.77 13.26
CA MET A 63 -30.33 14.12 12.02
C MET A 63 -30.33 15.62 11.77
N ASP A 64 -31.49 16.29 11.89
CA ASP A 64 -31.59 17.75 11.76
C ASP A 64 -30.68 18.48 12.75
N ARG A 65 -30.55 17.96 13.98
CA ARG A 65 -29.64 18.53 14.99
C ARG A 65 -28.17 18.32 14.62
N MET A 66 -27.79 17.15 14.11
CA MET A 66 -26.42 16.87 13.67
C MET A 66 -26.04 17.68 12.43
N ASP A 67 -26.98 17.91 11.52
CA ASP A 67 -26.75 18.75 10.33
C ASP A 67 -26.60 20.23 10.68
N GLY A 68 -27.24 20.69 11.76
CA GLY A 68 -27.15 22.06 12.25
C GLY A 68 -26.09 22.33 13.32
N GLY A 69 -25.31 21.32 13.74
CA GLY A 69 -24.45 21.41 14.92
C GLY A 69 -23.17 20.58 14.86
N ASP A 70 -22.47 20.49 15.99
CA ASP A 70 -21.32 19.60 16.12
C ASP A 70 -21.79 18.15 16.29
N VAL A 71 -21.46 17.30 15.31
CA VAL A 71 -21.92 15.90 15.26
C VAL A 71 -21.54 15.12 16.51
N LYS A 72 -20.35 15.34 17.07
CA LYS A 72 -19.87 14.61 18.25
C LYS A 72 -20.62 15.05 19.50
N GLN A 73 -20.80 16.35 19.67
CA GLN A 73 -21.59 16.88 20.78
C GLN A 73 -23.03 16.38 20.72
N VAL A 74 -23.66 16.43 19.54
CA VAL A 74 -25.05 15.98 19.39
C VAL A 74 -25.16 14.47 19.59
N ALA A 75 -24.20 13.66 19.15
CA ALA A 75 -24.18 12.22 19.39
C ALA A 75 -24.13 11.88 20.90
N ALA A 76 -23.33 12.61 21.68
CA ALA A 76 -23.25 12.45 23.14
C ALA A 76 -24.54 12.80 23.88
N GLU A 77 -25.43 13.58 23.26
CA GLU A 77 -26.73 13.91 23.83
C GLU A 77 -27.82 12.87 23.52
N VAL A 78 -27.58 11.95 22.58
CA VAL A 78 -28.55 10.92 22.21
C VAL A 78 -28.72 9.95 23.39
N PRO A 79 -29.95 9.74 23.90
CA PRO A 79 -30.18 8.79 24.97
C PRO A 79 -29.68 7.39 24.58
N PRO A 80 -29.04 6.63 25.49
CA PRO A 80 -28.52 5.29 25.15
C PRO A 80 -29.57 4.33 24.57
N GLY A 81 -30.84 4.46 25.00
CA GLY A 81 -31.96 3.68 24.46
C GLY A 81 -32.34 4.05 23.02
N ASP A 82 -32.00 5.26 22.58
CA ASP A 82 -32.32 5.79 21.26
C ASP A 82 -31.20 5.56 20.24
N LEU A 83 -29.94 5.40 20.69
CA LEU A 83 -28.76 5.23 19.83
C LEU A 83 -28.98 4.17 18.75
N ARG A 84 -29.49 2.99 19.14
CA ARG A 84 -29.77 1.91 18.19
C ARG A 84 -30.74 2.34 17.09
N VAL A 85 -31.82 3.04 17.45
CA VAL A 85 -32.86 3.48 16.49
C VAL A 85 -32.29 4.54 15.56
N VAL A 86 -31.53 5.50 16.11
CA VAL A 86 -30.89 6.57 15.33
C VAL A 86 -29.87 5.99 14.36
N ILE A 87 -28.96 5.11 14.83
CA ILE A 87 -27.95 4.44 13.99
C ILE A 87 -28.62 3.65 12.86
N HIS A 88 -29.64 2.84 13.16
CA HIS A 88 -30.39 2.12 12.11
C HIS A 88 -31.02 3.08 11.12
N GLY A 89 -31.59 4.20 11.56
CA GLY A 89 -32.15 5.22 10.68
C GLY A 89 -31.12 5.82 9.71
N VAL A 90 -29.89 6.09 10.18
CA VAL A 90 -28.79 6.57 9.33
C VAL A 90 -28.36 5.48 8.34
N MET A 91 -28.30 4.22 8.78
CA MET A 91 -27.90 3.08 7.94
C MET A 91 -28.97 2.69 6.91
N ASP A 92 -30.26 2.79 7.23
CA ASP A 92 -31.35 2.38 6.34
C ASP A 92 -31.57 3.36 5.18
N GLY A 93 -31.18 4.62 5.34
CA GLY A 93 -31.29 5.66 4.30
C GLY A 93 -30.26 5.53 3.18
N VAL A 94 -29.21 4.72 3.36
CA VAL A 94 -28.01 4.75 2.50
C VAL A 94 -27.37 3.36 2.42
N TRP A 95 -27.73 2.58 1.39
CA TRP A 95 -26.87 1.48 0.92
C TRP A 95 -26.42 1.75 -0.52
N GLY A 96 -25.19 2.28 -0.59
CA GLY A 96 -24.49 2.95 -1.69
C GLY A 96 -23.32 3.78 -1.10
N ASP A 97 -22.69 4.67 -1.87
CA ASP A 97 -21.62 5.59 -1.38
C ASP A 97 -22.15 6.46 -0.23
N LEU A 98 -21.90 6.04 1.03
CA LEU A 98 -22.15 6.86 2.21
C LEU A 98 -21.43 8.20 2.04
N SER A 99 -22.20 9.29 2.11
CA SER A 99 -21.63 10.62 2.05
C SER A 99 -20.62 10.79 3.19
N ALA A 100 -19.58 11.61 3.00
CA ALA A 100 -18.64 11.91 4.07
C ALA A 100 -19.34 12.41 5.37
N PRO A 101 -20.39 13.26 5.29
CA PRO A 101 -21.18 13.63 6.46
C PRO A 101 -21.87 12.46 7.17
N ASP A 102 -22.51 11.53 6.44
CA ASP A 102 -23.21 10.41 7.06
C ASP A 102 -22.24 9.43 7.73
N ARG A 103 -21.04 9.25 7.15
CA ARG A 103 -19.97 8.48 7.80
C ARG A 103 -19.55 9.08 9.13
N ALA A 104 -19.37 10.41 9.18
CA ALA A 104 -19.00 11.09 10.42
C ALA A 104 -20.09 10.96 11.51
N LYS A 105 -21.37 11.02 11.13
CA LYS A 105 -22.50 10.79 12.06
C LYS A 105 -22.52 9.37 12.59
N LEU A 106 -22.33 8.37 11.72
CA LEU A 106 -22.25 6.96 12.13
C LEU A 106 -21.07 6.70 13.07
N GLU A 107 -19.88 7.22 12.73
CA GLU A 107 -18.70 7.10 13.58
C GLU A 107 -18.95 7.69 14.97
N ALA A 108 -19.54 8.89 15.05
CA ALA A 108 -19.84 9.53 16.32
C ALA A 108 -20.88 8.77 17.15
N LEU A 109 -21.99 8.35 16.55
CA LEU A 109 -23.06 7.62 17.23
C LEU A 109 -22.60 6.24 17.73
N ILE A 110 -21.93 5.48 16.88
CA ILE A 110 -21.43 4.15 17.24
C ILE A 110 -20.29 4.27 18.24
N GLY A 111 -19.44 5.28 18.11
CA GLY A 111 -18.37 5.55 19.07
C GLY A 111 -18.92 5.89 20.47
N GLU A 112 -19.93 6.76 20.54
CA GLU A 112 -20.59 7.10 21.80
C GLU A 112 -21.25 5.87 22.43
N TRP A 113 -21.89 5.01 21.63
CA TRP A 113 -22.44 3.77 22.14
C TRP A 113 -21.35 2.84 22.68
N ALA A 114 -20.26 2.66 21.93
CA ALA A 114 -19.15 1.81 22.32
C ALA A 114 -18.45 2.26 23.60
N ILE A 115 -18.35 3.57 23.84
CA ILE A 115 -17.77 4.14 25.06
C ILE A 115 -18.67 3.88 26.28
N ASN A 116 -19.98 4.05 26.13
CA ASN A 116 -20.93 3.91 27.24
C ASN A 116 -21.30 2.46 27.55
N ASP A 117 -21.51 1.63 26.52
CA ASP A 117 -21.88 0.22 26.65
C ASP A 117 -21.24 -0.61 25.51
N PRO A 118 -19.93 -0.95 25.63
CA PRO A 118 -19.21 -1.70 24.60
C PRO A 118 -19.82 -3.09 24.35
N GLN A 119 -20.44 -3.71 25.36
CA GLN A 119 -21.03 -5.04 25.22
C GLN A 119 -22.29 -4.99 24.37
N ALA A 120 -23.19 -4.04 24.63
CA ALA A 120 -24.40 -3.86 23.83
C ALA A 120 -24.07 -3.42 22.40
N ALA A 121 -23.11 -2.51 22.21
CA ALA A 121 -22.67 -2.07 20.89
C ALA A 121 -22.11 -3.24 20.07
N LEU A 122 -21.25 -4.09 20.66
CA LEU A 122 -20.72 -5.28 19.99
C LEU A 122 -21.79 -6.31 19.66
N ALA A 123 -22.70 -6.58 20.60
CA ALA A 123 -23.81 -7.50 20.36
C ALA A 123 -24.70 -7.01 19.20
N TRP A 124 -24.94 -5.70 19.13
CA TRP A 124 -25.64 -5.08 18.01
C TRP A 124 -24.89 -5.25 16.69
N ALA A 125 -23.61 -4.87 16.63
CA ALA A 125 -22.82 -4.93 15.39
C ALA A 125 -22.72 -6.36 14.84
N ARG A 126 -22.45 -7.35 15.71
CA ARG A 126 -22.41 -8.78 15.32
C ARG A 126 -23.78 -9.32 14.89
N GLY A 127 -24.86 -8.74 15.39
CA GLY A 127 -26.23 -9.10 15.03
C GLY A 127 -26.68 -8.56 13.66
N LEU A 128 -25.91 -7.68 13.01
CA LEU A 128 -26.23 -7.12 11.71
C LEU A 128 -26.12 -8.20 10.62
N ARG A 129 -27.19 -8.31 9.80
CA ARG A 129 -27.31 -9.35 8.77
C ARG A 129 -26.43 -9.07 7.55
N HIS A 130 -26.32 -7.79 7.17
CA HIS A 130 -25.53 -7.39 6.01
C HIS A 130 -24.04 -7.34 6.39
N PRO A 131 -23.15 -8.03 5.65
CA PRO A 131 -21.71 -8.05 5.97
C PRO A 131 -21.09 -6.66 6.07
N GLN A 132 -21.42 -5.76 5.16
CA GLN A 132 -20.88 -4.38 5.15
C GLN A 132 -21.37 -3.57 6.36
N GLN A 133 -22.61 -3.80 6.81
CA GLN A 133 -23.14 -3.16 8.03
C GLN A 133 -22.38 -3.61 9.27
N ARG A 134 -22.15 -4.92 9.37
CA ARG A 134 -21.38 -5.53 10.45
C ARG A 134 -19.95 -5.01 10.44
N GLU A 135 -19.34 -4.89 9.27
CA GLU A 135 -17.99 -4.36 9.10
C GLU A 135 -17.86 -2.93 9.62
N VAL A 136 -18.76 -2.03 9.16
CA VAL A 136 -18.79 -0.63 9.61
C VAL A 136 -18.99 -0.55 11.13
N GLY A 137 -19.94 -1.31 11.67
CA GLY A 137 -20.20 -1.36 13.11
C GLY A 137 -18.99 -1.81 13.92
N LEU A 138 -18.39 -2.95 13.56
CA LEU A 138 -17.22 -3.50 14.25
C LEU A 138 -16.01 -2.57 14.15
N THR A 139 -15.78 -1.97 12.98
CA THR A 139 -14.66 -1.06 12.74
C THR A 139 -14.80 0.22 13.57
N TYR A 140 -15.98 0.84 13.64
CA TYR A 140 -16.18 2.03 14.48
C TYR A 140 -16.13 1.73 15.97
N ILE A 141 -16.63 0.56 16.40
CA ILE A 141 -16.49 0.12 17.80
C ILE A 141 -15.01 -0.08 18.14
N ALA A 142 -14.24 -0.77 17.28
CA ALA A 142 -12.80 -0.95 17.47
C ALA A 142 -12.08 0.41 17.54
N ALA A 143 -12.40 1.33 16.62
CA ALA A 143 -11.82 2.67 16.60
C ALA A 143 -12.14 3.47 17.89
N ALA A 144 -13.34 3.33 18.44
CA ALA A 144 -13.74 4.01 19.68
C ALA A 144 -13.02 3.45 20.92
N LEU A 145 -12.70 2.15 20.92
CA LEU A 145 -12.00 1.49 22.02
C LEU A 145 -10.46 1.54 21.87
N ALA A 146 -9.95 1.97 20.71
CA ALA A 146 -8.52 1.93 20.39
C ALA A 146 -7.63 2.68 21.39
N GLU A 147 -8.14 3.77 22.00
CA GLU A 147 -7.37 4.54 22.98
C GLU A 147 -7.41 3.93 24.39
N SER A 148 -8.57 3.43 24.82
CA SER A 148 -8.78 2.94 26.18
C SER A 148 -8.38 1.47 26.38
N ASP A 149 -8.58 0.65 25.35
CA ASP A 149 -8.24 -0.78 25.35
C ASP A 149 -7.80 -1.23 23.94
N PRO A 150 -6.53 -0.96 23.56
CA PRO A 150 -6.04 -1.29 22.22
C PRO A 150 -6.06 -2.80 21.93
N HIS A 151 -5.82 -3.67 22.92
CA HIS A 151 -5.89 -5.11 22.70
C HIS A 151 -7.32 -5.54 22.38
N LYS A 152 -8.31 -5.06 23.13
CA LYS A 152 -9.71 -5.36 22.84
C LYS A 152 -10.16 -4.80 21.49
N ALA A 153 -9.76 -3.57 21.17
CA ALA A 153 -10.02 -2.95 19.88
C ALA A 153 -9.44 -3.78 18.73
N PHE A 154 -8.21 -4.28 18.88
CA PHE A 154 -7.57 -5.14 17.88
C PHE A 154 -8.27 -6.49 17.75
N GLU A 155 -8.63 -7.14 18.85
CA GLU A 155 -9.44 -8.36 18.81
C GLU A 155 -10.71 -8.14 17.97
N ILE A 156 -11.49 -7.09 18.27
CA ILE A 156 -12.71 -6.73 17.54
C ILE A 156 -12.43 -6.47 16.06
N TYR A 157 -11.38 -5.71 15.75
CA TYR A 157 -11.01 -5.40 14.37
C TYR A 157 -10.64 -6.66 13.58
N THR A 158 -9.90 -7.59 14.20
CA THR A 158 -9.45 -8.86 13.61
C THR A 158 -10.52 -9.96 13.58
N GLU A 159 -11.72 -9.73 14.12
CA GLU A 159 -12.87 -10.66 13.94
C GLU A 159 -13.37 -10.70 12.49
N GLN A 160 -12.93 -9.75 11.66
CA GLN A 160 -13.36 -9.58 10.28
C GLN A 160 -12.39 -10.33 9.34
N GLU A 161 -12.91 -11.04 8.34
CA GLU A 161 -12.04 -11.70 7.34
C GLU A 161 -11.47 -10.69 6.33
N ALA A 162 -12.30 -9.72 5.93
CA ALA A 162 -11.95 -8.65 5.03
C ALA A 162 -12.65 -7.35 5.43
N VAL A 163 -12.04 -6.23 5.05
CA VAL A 163 -12.54 -4.87 5.34
C VAL A 163 -12.30 -3.96 4.14
N THR A 164 -13.13 -2.93 4.04
CA THR A 164 -13.05 -1.84 3.06
C THR A 164 -12.65 -0.56 3.78
N HIS A 165 -11.42 -0.08 3.55
CA HIS A 165 -10.82 0.97 4.40
C HIS A 165 -11.36 2.39 4.16
N GLY A 166 -12.48 2.56 3.46
CA GLY A 166 -13.08 3.87 3.20
C GLY A 166 -13.64 4.60 4.43
N PHE A 167 -13.54 4.04 5.65
CA PHE A 167 -14.40 4.45 6.76
C PHE A 167 -13.70 4.88 8.07
N ALA A 168 -12.50 4.42 8.45
CA ALA A 168 -11.93 4.75 9.77
C ALA A 168 -10.39 4.77 9.84
N GLU A 169 -9.75 5.43 8.87
CA GLU A 169 -8.33 5.25 8.57
C GLU A 169 -7.38 5.59 9.74
N LEU A 170 -7.54 6.75 10.40
CA LEU A 170 -6.53 7.23 11.36
C LEU A 170 -6.49 6.47 12.69
N LYS A 171 -7.63 6.23 13.35
CA LYS A 171 -7.64 5.56 14.67
C LYS A 171 -7.23 4.09 14.58
N ILE A 172 -7.62 3.41 13.50
CA ILE A 172 -7.20 2.02 13.26
C ILE A 172 -5.71 1.99 12.88
N LEU A 173 -5.23 2.96 12.09
CA LEU A 173 -3.80 3.11 11.82
C LEU A 173 -2.99 3.34 13.11
N ASP A 174 -3.44 4.21 14.00
CA ASP A 174 -2.80 4.48 15.30
C ASP A 174 -2.80 3.22 16.19
N LEU A 175 -3.92 2.50 16.22
CA LEU A 175 -4.06 1.22 16.92
C LEU A 175 -3.01 0.20 16.42
N ILE A 176 -2.95 0.01 15.10
CA ILE A 176 -2.03 -0.96 14.47
C ILE A 176 -0.59 -0.50 14.69
N THR A 177 -0.29 0.79 14.60
CA THR A 177 1.05 1.33 14.84
C THR A 177 1.51 1.07 16.27
N ARG A 178 0.65 1.33 17.26
CA ARG A 178 0.95 1.07 18.67
C ARG A 178 1.21 -0.41 18.93
N LEU A 179 0.31 -1.27 18.48
CA LEU A 179 0.43 -2.71 18.71
C LEU A 179 1.60 -3.32 17.92
N SER A 180 1.93 -2.77 16.75
CA SER A 180 3.11 -3.18 15.99
C SER A 180 4.39 -2.84 16.75
N ALA A 181 4.45 -1.67 17.40
CA ALA A 181 5.58 -1.31 18.26
C ALA A 181 5.72 -2.27 19.46
N GLU A 182 4.62 -2.66 20.10
CA GLU A 182 4.63 -3.66 21.18
C GLU A 182 5.06 -5.05 20.68
N ALA A 183 4.58 -5.46 19.50
CA ALA A 183 4.94 -6.74 18.90
C ALA A 183 6.43 -6.77 18.51
N VAL A 184 6.95 -5.67 17.94
CA VAL A 184 8.37 -5.50 17.61
C VAL A 184 9.26 -5.66 18.84
N ALA A 185 8.84 -5.14 20.00
CA ALA A 185 9.58 -5.32 21.25
C ALA A 185 9.65 -6.79 21.71
N LYS A 186 8.72 -7.64 21.28
CA LYS A 186 8.69 -9.10 21.53
C LYS A 186 9.44 -9.90 20.47
N GLY A 187 9.86 -9.27 19.37
CA GLY A 187 10.62 -9.88 18.29
C GLY A 187 9.81 -10.14 17.00
N PRO A 188 10.48 -10.61 15.94
CA PRO A 188 9.89 -10.69 14.60
C PRO A 188 8.68 -11.62 14.52
N GLN A 189 8.67 -12.73 15.27
CA GLN A 189 7.56 -13.67 15.23
C GLN A 189 6.26 -13.08 15.78
N ALA A 190 6.34 -12.29 16.85
CA ALA A 190 5.17 -11.62 17.40
C ALA A 190 4.59 -10.58 16.42
N LEU A 191 5.46 -9.86 15.70
CA LEU A 191 5.03 -8.91 14.67
C LEU A 191 4.39 -9.62 13.46
N LEU A 192 4.98 -10.74 13.01
CA LEU A 192 4.41 -11.54 11.93
C LEU A 192 3.07 -12.19 12.32
N GLU A 193 2.94 -12.67 13.56
CA GLU A 193 1.67 -13.19 14.08
C GLU A 193 0.60 -12.11 14.10
N MET A 194 0.91 -10.93 14.63
CA MET A 194 0.00 -9.79 14.63
C MET A 194 -0.41 -9.42 13.20
N GLN A 195 0.55 -9.36 12.26
CA GLN A 195 0.27 -9.01 10.87
C GLN A 195 -0.68 -10.00 10.21
N ARG A 196 -0.52 -11.31 10.45
CA ARG A 196 -1.41 -12.34 9.91
C ARG A 196 -2.85 -12.24 10.42
N ARG A 197 -3.07 -11.63 11.58
CA ARG A 197 -4.40 -11.44 12.15
C ARG A 197 -5.15 -10.26 11.56
N ILE A 198 -4.45 -9.31 10.94
CA ILE A 198 -5.10 -8.12 10.38
C ILE A 198 -5.95 -8.53 9.17
N PRO A 199 -7.24 -8.12 9.12
CA PRO A 199 -8.12 -8.47 8.01
C PRO A 199 -7.58 -8.00 6.67
N ARG A 200 -7.89 -8.74 5.59
CA ARG A 200 -7.52 -8.31 4.23
C ARG A 200 -8.27 -7.03 3.87
N ASN A 201 -7.55 -6.05 3.33
CA ASN A 201 -8.17 -4.86 2.78
C ASN A 201 -8.52 -5.09 1.30
N GLU A 202 -9.79 -4.92 0.92
CA GLU A 202 -10.23 -5.10 -0.46
C GLU A 202 -10.04 -3.86 -1.35
N THR A 203 -9.80 -2.70 -0.73
CA THR A 203 -9.73 -1.41 -1.44
C THR A 203 -8.31 -0.89 -1.60
N ASN A 204 -7.55 -0.80 -0.51
CA ASN A 204 -6.15 -0.32 -0.50
C ASN A 204 -5.29 -1.20 0.43
N GLY A 205 -4.05 -0.86 0.75
CA GLY A 205 -3.37 -1.43 1.92
C GLY A 205 -3.38 -0.41 3.05
N ILE A 206 -3.24 -0.82 4.32
CA ILE A 206 -2.88 0.15 5.36
C ILE A 206 -1.42 0.52 5.13
N THR A 207 -1.12 1.80 5.00
CA THR A 207 0.24 2.31 4.76
C THR A 207 0.63 3.25 5.88
N GLY A 208 1.93 3.55 6.01
CA GLY A 208 2.42 4.49 7.02
C GLY A 208 2.51 3.93 8.44
N VAL A 209 2.50 2.60 8.62
CA VAL A 209 2.77 1.99 9.92
C VAL A 209 4.27 2.09 10.21
N GLU A 210 4.65 3.13 10.94
CA GLU A 210 6.04 3.36 11.35
C GLU A 210 6.37 2.57 12.62
N VAL A 211 7.37 1.68 12.51
CA VAL A 211 7.90 0.93 13.64
C VAL A 211 9.39 1.16 13.77
N VAL A 212 9.88 1.26 15.01
CA VAL A 212 11.32 1.33 15.30
C VAL A 212 11.76 -0.02 15.84
N TYR A 213 12.66 -0.68 15.13
CA TYR A 213 13.18 -1.98 15.54
C TYR A 213 14.27 -1.85 16.62
N PRO A 214 14.21 -2.63 17.72
CA PRO A 214 15.19 -2.57 18.80
C PRO A 214 16.57 -3.05 18.33
N ASP A 215 17.59 -2.85 19.16
CA ASP A 215 18.91 -3.42 18.90
C ASP A 215 18.88 -4.95 19.07
N GLY A 216 19.61 -5.66 18.20
CA GLY A 216 19.57 -7.12 18.15
C GLY A 216 18.28 -7.71 17.57
N PHE A 217 17.41 -6.90 16.97
CA PHE A 217 16.23 -7.39 16.25
C PHE A 217 16.64 -8.31 15.09
N ASP A 218 16.00 -9.48 14.99
CA ASP A 218 16.26 -10.44 13.91
C ASP A 218 15.48 -10.05 12.64
N TYR A 219 16.10 -9.17 11.86
CA TYR A 219 15.57 -8.67 10.60
C TYR A 219 15.45 -9.75 9.52
N ALA A 220 16.34 -10.76 9.53
CA ALA A 220 16.30 -11.84 8.54
C ALA A 220 15.01 -12.64 8.69
N THR A 221 14.67 -13.06 9.91
CA THR A 221 13.42 -13.76 10.20
C THR A 221 12.20 -12.90 9.84
N MET A 222 12.24 -11.59 10.12
CA MET A 222 11.14 -10.69 9.74
C MET A 222 10.96 -10.63 8.22
N LEU A 223 12.03 -10.40 7.47
CA LEU A 223 11.99 -10.27 6.02
C LEU A 223 11.60 -11.59 5.33
N ASP A 224 12.03 -12.73 5.86
CA ASP A 224 11.61 -14.05 5.38
C ASP A 224 10.11 -14.28 5.61
N GLY A 225 9.60 -13.90 6.78
CA GLY A 225 8.17 -13.96 7.08
C GLY A 225 7.32 -13.08 6.15
N LEU A 226 7.78 -11.86 5.86
CA LEU A 226 7.11 -10.95 4.93
C LEU A 226 7.13 -11.47 3.49
N ALA A 227 8.25 -12.04 3.04
CA ALA A 227 8.37 -12.62 1.72
C ALA A 227 7.42 -13.82 1.53
N GLU A 228 7.22 -14.63 2.59
CA GLU A 228 6.27 -15.73 2.58
C GLU A 228 4.81 -15.25 2.52
N SER A 229 4.45 -14.26 3.34
CA SER A 229 3.13 -13.60 3.27
C SER A 229 2.86 -13.04 1.87
N ALA A 230 3.89 -12.50 1.20
CA ALA A 230 3.76 -11.98 -0.16
C ALA A 230 3.40 -13.03 -1.21
N LYS A 231 3.97 -14.22 -1.12
CA LYS A 231 3.67 -15.31 -2.04
C LYS A 231 2.21 -15.77 -1.91
N ASN A 232 1.65 -15.67 -0.72
CA ASN A 232 0.27 -16.06 -0.43
C ASN A 232 -0.76 -14.96 -0.74
N GLY A 233 -0.30 -13.75 -1.09
CA GLY A 233 -1.17 -12.60 -1.33
C GLY A 233 -1.77 -12.01 -0.05
N ASP A 234 -1.13 -12.27 1.10
CA ASP A 234 -1.58 -11.83 2.42
C ASP A 234 -0.82 -10.56 2.83
N TRP A 235 -1.14 -9.44 2.19
CA TRP A 235 -0.61 -8.12 2.56
C TRP A 235 -1.72 -7.23 3.14
N PRO A 236 -2.03 -7.38 4.44
CA PRO A 236 -3.00 -6.49 5.07
C PRO A 236 -2.48 -5.05 5.22
N TYR A 237 -1.15 -4.87 5.37
CA TYR A 237 -0.53 -3.55 5.52
C TYR A 237 0.97 -3.52 5.22
N GLU A 238 1.49 -2.31 4.93
CA GLU A 238 2.91 -2.02 4.71
C GLU A 238 3.54 -1.42 5.98
N LEU A 239 4.49 -2.16 6.56
CA LEU A 239 5.39 -1.67 7.61
C LEU A 239 6.45 -0.73 7.00
N SER A 240 6.92 0.25 7.77
CA SER A 240 8.15 0.98 7.44
C SER A 240 9.29 -0.02 7.18
N SER A 241 9.95 0.08 6.02
CA SER A 241 10.86 -0.93 5.49
C SER A 241 11.84 -1.49 6.53
N PRO A 242 11.69 -2.78 6.95
CA PRO A 242 12.63 -3.42 7.87
C PRO A 242 14.03 -3.49 7.27
N LEU A 243 14.14 -3.68 5.96
CA LEU A 243 15.41 -3.73 5.24
C LEU A 243 16.14 -2.38 5.31
N SER A 244 15.44 -1.25 5.15
CA SER A 244 16.09 0.06 5.20
C SER A 244 16.60 0.39 6.60
N GLN A 245 15.87 -0.03 7.64
CA GLN A 245 16.33 0.10 9.02
C GLN A 245 17.48 -0.85 9.35
N TRP A 246 17.43 -2.09 8.86
CA TRP A 246 18.56 -3.01 9.01
C TRP A 246 19.81 -2.45 8.35
N ALA A 247 19.71 -1.95 7.11
CA ALA A 247 20.82 -1.38 6.37
C ALA A 247 21.48 -0.22 7.14
N VAL A 248 20.70 0.62 7.81
CA VAL A 248 21.24 1.68 8.67
C VAL A 248 22.00 1.11 9.87
N LYS A 249 21.58 0.00 10.47
CA LYS A 249 22.26 -0.57 11.65
C LYS A 249 23.48 -1.43 11.27
N ASP A 250 23.29 -2.30 10.30
CA ASP A 250 24.26 -3.27 9.79
C ASP A 250 24.11 -3.38 8.25
N PRO A 251 24.75 -2.46 7.50
CA PRO A 251 24.65 -2.42 6.04
C PRO A 251 25.20 -3.67 5.37
N ASP A 252 26.25 -4.25 5.93
CA ASP A 252 26.92 -5.43 5.38
C ASP A 252 26.08 -6.69 5.60
N GLY A 253 25.49 -6.86 6.79
CA GLY A 253 24.53 -7.94 7.06
C GLY A 253 23.27 -7.84 6.21
N ALA A 254 22.71 -6.64 6.06
CA ALA A 254 21.56 -6.39 5.19
C ALA A 254 21.87 -6.72 3.71
N PHE A 255 23.04 -6.31 3.21
CA PHE A 255 23.49 -6.65 1.85
C PHE A 255 23.68 -8.16 1.69
N ALA A 256 24.37 -8.81 2.63
CA ALA A 256 24.60 -10.26 2.57
C ALA A 256 23.28 -11.04 2.53
N TYR A 257 22.29 -10.62 3.31
CA TYR A 257 20.95 -11.21 3.29
C TYR A 257 20.27 -11.05 1.92
N ILE A 258 20.18 -9.84 1.36
CA ILE A 258 19.52 -9.67 0.06
C ILE A 258 20.25 -10.44 -1.04
N SER A 259 21.59 -10.50 -1.02
CA SER A 259 22.37 -11.25 -1.98
C SER A 259 22.10 -12.74 -1.89
N SER A 260 21.89 -13.29 -0.69
CA SER A 260 21.51 -14.71 -0.55
C SER A 260 20.11 -14.97 -1.08
N LYS A 261 19.16 -14.06 -0.83
CA LYS A 261 17.75 -14.22 -1.26
C LYS A 261 17.53 -14.06 -2.75
N VAL A 262 18.35 -13.25 -3.40
CA VAL A 262 18.39 -13.15 -4.87
C VAL A 262 18.66 -14.52 -5.49
N GLY A 263 19.63 -15.27 -4.95
CA GLY A 263 19.97 -16.62 -5.42
C GLY A 263 18.87 -17.67 -5.23
N GLU A 264 17.84 -17.34 -4.44
CA GLU A 264 16.63 -18.14 -4.25
C GLU A 264 15.49 -17.72 -5.19
N GLY A 265 15.71 -16.72 -6.07
CA GLY A 265 14.71 -16.18 -6.97
C GLY A 265 13.80 -15.11 -6.35
N ASN A 266 14.13 -14.56 -5.18
CA ASN A 266 13.35 -13.49 -4.56
C ASN A 266 13.70 -12.13 -5.17
N ARG A 267 12.68 -11.29 -5.39
CA ARG A 267 12.85 -9.91 -5.83
C ARG A 267 12.86 -8.96 -4.63
N PHE A 268 13.58 -7.86 -4.75
CA PHE A 268 13.55 -6.78 -3.77
C PHE A 268 13.61 -5.43 -4.51
N ARG A 269 13.21 -4.35 -3.85
CA ARG A 269 13.39 -3.01 -4.39
C ARG A 269 14.75 -2.49 -3.92
N PHE A 270 15.64 -2.19 -4.85
CA PHE A 270 16.94 -1.59 -4.55
C PHE A 270 16.87 -0.34 -3.64
N TYR A 271 15.78 0.42 -3.79
CA TYR A 271 15.48 1.58 -2.96
C TYR A 271 15.36 1.22 -1.47
N ASP A 272 14.77 0.06 -1.13
CA ASP A 272 14.59 -0.37 0.26
C ASP A 272 15.92 -0.63 0.98
N LEU A 273 17.00 -0.94 0.25
CA LEU A 273 18.35 -1.05 0.83
C LEU A 273 19.01 0.32 1.05
N THR A 274 18.74 1.27 0.15
CA THR A 274 19.58 2.47 -0.01
C THR A 274 18.98 3.73 0.59
N GLU A 275 17.65 3.84 0.68
CA GLU A 275 16.93 5.05 1.13
C GLU A 275 17.54 5.65 2.40
N ARG A 276 17.53 4.89 3.51
CA ARG A 276 18.01 5.41 4.79
C ARG A 276 19.54 5.47 4.90
N LEU A 277 20.26 4.71 4.08
CA LEU A 277 21.71 4.86 3.96
C LEU A 277 22.08 6.21 3.35
N VAL A 278 21.31 6.69 2.36
CA VAL A 278 21.49 8.03 1.79
C VAL A 278 21.30 9.11 2.85
N ASP A 279 20.33 8.95 3.75
CA ASP A 279 20.15 9.89 4.86
C ASP A 279 21.33 9.87 5.85
N ARG A 280 21.90 8.68 6.11
CA ARG A 280 22.99 8.49 7.06
C ARG A 280 24.36 8.91 6.53
N TRP A 281 24.67 8.56 5.28
CA TRP A 281 26.01 8.70 4.69
C TRP A 281 26.08 9.73 3.57
N GLY A 282 24.94 10.18 3.05
CA GLY A 282 24.85 10.96 1.83
C GLY A 282 24.86 10.07 0.59
N ALA A 283 24.27 10.58 -0.50
CA ALA A 283 24.06 9.82 -1.73
C ALA A 283 25.37 9.23 -2.31
N SER A 284 26.43 10.04 -2.40
CA SER A 284 27.70 9.61 -3.01
C SER A 284 28.36 8.45 -2.26
N ALA A 285 28.43 8.51 -0.93
CA ALA A 285 29.04 7.45 -0.13
C ALA A 285 28.21 6.15 -0.17
N THR A 286 26.88 6.27 -0.16
CA THR A 286 25.99 5.11 -0.35
C THR A 286 26.18 4.46 -1.71
N ILE A 287 26.22 5.27 -2.78
CA ILE A 287 26.44 4.82 -4.15
C ILE A 287 27.79 4.10 -4.29
N GLU A 288 28.86 4.68 -3.75
CA GLU A 288 30.20 4.07 -3.75
C GLU A 288 30.18 2.72 -3.02
N TRP A 289 29.64 2.69 -1.80
CA TRP A 289 29.55 1.45 -1.02
C TRP A 289 28.75 0.37 -1.76
N VAL A 290 27.58 0.69 -2.31
CA VAL A 290 26.77 -0.29 -3.05
C VAL A 290 27.50 -0.77 -4.31
N GLY A 291 28.13 0.13 -5.06
CA GLY A 291 28.93 -0.21 -6.23
C GLY A 291 30.01 -1.24 -5.88
N GLN A 292 30.74 -1.01 -4.80
CA GLN A 292 31.78 -1.93 -4.30
C GLN A 292 31.20 -3.27 -3.83
N LYS A 293 30.03 -3.29 -3.20
CA LYS A 293 29.40 -4.54 -2.76
C LYS A 293 28.94 -5.38 -3.95
N ILE A 294 28.28 -4.78 -4.93
CA ILE A 294 27.85 -5.48 -6.15
C ILE A 294 29.06 -5.96 -6.96
N SER A 295 30.11 -5.14 -7.05
CA SER A 295 31.34 -5.51 -7.76
C SER A 295 32.10 -6.65 -7.07
N SER A 296 31.96 -6.80 -5.76
CA SER A 296 32.57 -7.92 -5.02
C SER A 296 31.86 -9.25 -5.20
N LEU A 297 30.64 -9.28 -5.76
CA LEU A 297 29.91 -10.51 -6.04
C LEU A 297 30.55 -11.27 -7.21
N GLU A 298 30.49 -12.60 -7.13
CA GLU A 298 30.81 -13.50 -8.25
C GLU A 298 29.94 -13.16 -9.48
N PRO A 299 30.43 -13.31 -10.72
CA PRO A 299 29.73 -12.87 -11.93
C PRO A 299 28.30 -13.39 -12.07
N ALA A 300 28.05 -14.65 -11.70
CA ALA A 300 26.72 -15.24 -11.76
C ALA A 300 25.75 -14.59 -10.75
N ALA A 301 26.20 -14.41 -9.50
CA ALA A 301 25.40 -13.80 -8.43
C ALA A 301 25.16 -12.31 -8.69
N ARG A 302 26.15 -11.61 -9.24
CA ARG A 302 26.06 -10.21 -9.62
C ARG A 302 25.00 -9.98 -10.70
N LYS A 303 25.01 -10.80 -11.76
CA LYS A 303 23.97 -10.80 -12.79
C LYS A 303 22.58 -10.98 -12.20
N GLU A 304 22.41 -11.99 -11.34
CA GLU A 304 21.13 -12.26 -10.69
C GLU A 304 20.70 -11.09 -9.80
N PHE A 305 21.63 -10.49 -9.06
CA PHE A 305 21.38 -9.33 -8.21
C PHE A 305 20.87 -8.13 -9.01
N LEU A 306 21.51 -7.82 -10.14
CA LEU A 306 21.06 -6.75 -11.03
C LEU A 306 19.63 -7.01 -11.52
N GLN A 307 19.30 -8.25 -11.89
CA GLN A 307 17.97 -8.64 -12.38
C GLN A 307 16.90 -8.56 -11.30
N MET A 308 17.21 -8.98 -10.08
CA MET A 308 16.22 -9.17 -9.01
C MET A 308 16.05 -7.97 -8.08
N SER A 309 17.03 -7.06 -8.05
CA SER A 309 16.97 -5.79 -7.30
C SER A 309 16.06 -4.71 -7.92
N GLY A 310 15.67 -4.91 -9.19
CA GLY A 310 14.96 -3.90 -9.96
C GLY A 310 15.79 -2.67 -10.33
N ILE A 311 17.09 -2.61 -10.00
CA ILE A 311 17.97 -1.47 -10.34
C ILE A 311 18.05 -1.23 -11.86
N LEU A 312 17.92 -2.28 -12.66
CA LEU A 312 17.87 -2.18 -14.13
C LEU A 312 16.67 -1.36 -14.64
N ASN A 313 15.60 -1.25 -13.85
CA ASN A 313 14.45 -0.40 -14.19
C ASN A 313 14.68 1.09 -13.87
N SER A 314 15.78 1.42 -13.20
CA SER A 314 16.20 2.77 -12.82
C SER A 314 17.60 3.10 -13.37
N PRO A 315 17.73 3.33 -14.69
CA PRO A 315 19.04 3.52 -15.35
C PRO A 315 19.92 4.59 -14.73
N GLY A 316 19.34 5.69 -14.24
CA GLY A 316 20.09 6.74 -13.54
C GLY A 316 20.77 6.21 -12.27
N SER A 317 20.01 5.50 -11.41
CA SER A 317 20.57 4.86 -10.22
C SER A 317 21.62 3.81 -10.56
N LEU A 318 21.44 3.08 -11.66
CA LEU A 318 22.43 2.10 -12.14
C LEU A 318 23.72 2.78 -12.61
N VAL A 319 23.64 3.86 -13.39
CA VAL A 319 24.80 4.67 -13.81
C VAL A 319 25.56 5.16 -12.58
N ASP A 320 24.84 5.71 -11.60
CA ASP A 320 25.42 6.20 -10.36
C ASP A 320 26.18 5.08 -9.63
N VAL A 321 25.54 3.93 -9.40
CA VAL A 321 26.15 2.76 -8.73
C VAL A 321 27.40 2.27 -9.45
N ILE A 322 27.36 2.18 -10.78
CA ILE A 322 28.53 1.77 -11.58
C ILE A 322 29.66 2.81 -11.47
N ASN A 323 29.34 4.10 -11.47
CA ASN A 323 30.31 5.18 -11.30
C ASN A 323 30.89 5.23 -9.88
N GLY A 324 30.21 4.63 -8.89
CA GLY A 324 30.74 4.41 -7.54
C GLY A 324 31.82 3.33 -7.45
N VAL A 325 32.04 2.54 -8.51
CA VAL A 325 33.08 1.52 -8.54
C VAL A 325 34.43 2.14 -8.88
N THR A 326 35.39 2.03 -7.96
CA THR A 326 36.70 2.68 -8.07
C THR A 326 37.60 2.07 -9.15
N ASP A 327 37.46 0.77 -9.43
CA ASP A 327 38.21 0.10 -10.49
C ASP A 327 37.48 0.22 -11.85
N PRO A 328 38.05 0.93 -12.85
CA PRO A 328 37.39 1.15 -14.13
C PRO A 328 37.11 -0.16 -14.90
N ALA A 329 37.98 -1.17 -14.78
CA ALA A 329 37.78 -2.44 -15.44
C ALA A 329 36.54 -3.15 -14.89
N THR A 330 36.42 -3.22 -13.57
CA THR A 330 35.25 -3.79 -12.89
C THR A 330 33.97 -2.99 -13.16
N ALA A 331 34.05 -1.65 -13.21
CA ALA A 331 32.91 -0.81 -13.60
C ALA A 331 32.44 -1.13 -15.04
N ASN A 332 33.38 -1.33 -15.98
CA ASN A 332 33.05 -1.70 -17.35
C ASN A 332 32.49 -3.12 -17.48
N GLU A 333 32.93 -4.05 -16.64
CA GLU A 333 32.28 -5.37 -16.54
C GLU A 333 30.84 -5.26 -16.05
N LEU A 334 30.56 -4.43 -15.03
CA LEU A 334 29.20 -4.19 -14.56
C LEU A 334 28.29 -3.58 -15.63
N ARG A 335 28.81 -2.65 -16.45
CA ARG A 335 28.07 -2.10 -17.61
C ARG A 335 27.72 -3.18 -18.61
N TYR A 336 28.69 -4.01 -18.96
CA TYR A 336 28.49 -5.14 -19.86
C TYR A 336 27.40 -6.08 -19.32
N GLU A 337 27.54 -6.52 -18.07
CA GLU A 337 26.60 -7.43 -17.43
C GLU A 337 25.19 -6.83 -17.32
N ALA A 338 25.06 -5.56 -16.97
CA ALA A 338 23.77 -4.90 -16.88
C ALA A 338 23.04 -4.90 -18.23
N ILE A 339 23.73 -4.55 -19.32
CA ILE A 339 23.15 -4.57 -20.66
C ILE A 339 22.78 -6.01 -21.06
N GLN A 340 23.69 -6.95 -20.87
CA GLN A 340 23.51 -8.36 -21.23
C GLN A 340 22.39 -9.05 -20.43
N SER A 341 22.12 -8.59 -19.21
CA SER A 341 21.10 -9.14 -18.31
C SER A 341 19.68 -8.73 -18.70
N THR A 342 19.53 -7.70 -19.53
CA THR A 342 18.23 -7.25 -20.02
C THR A 342 17.91 -7.94 -21.33
N ALA A 343 17.03 -8.96 -21.27
CA ALA A 343 16.57 -9.69 -22.47
C ALA A 343 15.83 -8.79 -23.48
N SER A 344 15.40 -7.60 -23.05
CA SER A 344 14.90 -6.51 -23.90
C SER A 344 15.93 -5.38 -23.97
N THR A 345 16.30 -4.99 -25.18
CA THR A 345 17.08 -3.78 -25.51
C THR A 345 16.26 -2.51 -25.32
N THR A 346 15.70 -2.34 -24.13
CA THR A 346 15.03 -1.10 -23.82
C THR A 346 16.09 0.01 -23.95
N PRO A 347 15.84 1.06 -24.76
CA PRO A 347 16.77 2.16 -25.02
C PRO A 347 17.60 2.62 -23.82
N ARG A 348 16.92 2.65 -22.67
CA ARG A 348 17.42 3.08 -21.38
C ARG A 348 18.60 2.28 -20.85
N ASN A 349 18.75 1.00 -21.21
CA ASN A 349 19.81 0.15 -20.64
C ASN A 349 21.20 0.53 -21.17
N PHE A 350 21.26 1.21 -22.32
CA PHE A 350 22.51 1.72 -22.88
C PHE A 350 22.93 3.06 -22.27
N GLU A 351 22.13 3.68 -21.41
CA GLU A 351 22.48 4.93 -20.73
C GLU A 351 23.75 4.79 -19.89
N VAL A 352 24.02 3.59 -19.35
CA VAL A 352 25.25 3.23 -18.61
C VAL A 352 26.54 3.42 -19.41
N LEU A 353 26.45 3.51 -20.74
CA LEU A 353 27.59 3.74 -21.62
C LEU A 353 27.80 5.22 -21.95
N THR A 354 26.84 6.10 -21.68
CA THR A 354 26.81 7.47 -22.24
C THR A 354 28.08 8.26 -21.96
N ASP A 355 28.59 8.17 -20.74
CA ASP A 355 29.72 8.97 -20.25
C ASP A 355 31.10 8.33 -20.55
N LEU A 356 31.12 7.15 -21.18
CA LEU A 356 32.38 6.48 -21.51
C LEU A 356 33.07 7.06 -22.74
N PRO A 357 34.41 7.02 -22.81
CA PRO A 357 35.13 7.24 -24.06
C PRO A 357 34.65 6.30 -25.18
N THR A 358 34.69 6.77 -26.43
CA THR A 358 34.23 5.98 -27.60
C THR A 358 34.91 4.61 -27.71
N GLY A 359 36.20 4.52 -27.38
CA GLY A 359 36.93 3.25 -27.37
C GLY A 359 36.37 2.22 -26.38
N GLU A 360 36.01 2.66 -25.17
CA GLU A 360 35.42 1.77 -24.14
C GLU A 360 34.00 1.35 -24.50
N LYS A 361 33.20 2.26 -25.07
CA LYS A 361 31.88 1.93 -25.64
C LYS A 361 31.99 0.81 -26.66
N ILE A 362 32.91 0.93 -27.63
CA ILE A 362 33.15 -0.09 -28.65
C ILE A 362 33.59 -1.41 -28.02
N ALA A 363 34.51 -1.37 -27.05
CA ALA A 363 35.00 -2.57 -26.36
C ALA A 363 33.85 -3.34 -25.69
N ILE A 364 32.98 -2.66 -24.94
CA ILE A 364 31.82 -3.28 -24.28
C ILE A 364 30.82 -3.81 -25.32
N ILE A 365 30.45 -2.99 -26.31
CA ILE A 365 29.47 -3.39 -27.35
C ILE A 365 29.94 -4.63 -28.11
N SER A 366 31.24 -4.73 -28.42
CA SER A 366 31.80 -5.86 -29.16
C SER A 366 31.67 -7.21 -28.43
N ARG A 367 31.44 -7.20 -27.11
CA ARG A 367 31.27 -8.39 -26.27
C ARG A 367 29.80 -8.81 -26.12
N LEU A 368 28.84 -7.94 -26.39
CA LEU A 368 27.41 -8.23 -26.24
C LEU A 368 26.97 -9.27 -27.25
N ARG A 369 26.05 -10.16 -26.86
CA ARG A 369 25.50 -11.23 -27.71
C ARG A 369 24.00 -11.37 -27.53
N GLY A 370 23.33 -11.90 -28.55
CA GLY A 370 21.92 -12.26 -28.52
C GLY A 370 20.95 -11.10 -28.30
N LEU A 371 21.35 -9.85 -28.55
CA LEU A 371 20.45 -8.73 -28.37
C LEU A 371 19.40 -8.69 -29.48
N LYS A 372 18.14 -8.58 -29.08
CA LYS A 372 17.00 -8.39 -29.98
C LYS A 372 16.83 -6.89 -30.25
N HIS A 373 16.35 -6.48 -31.43
CA HIS A 373 16.05 -5.06 -31.76
C HIS A 373 17.24 -4.09 -31.59
N THR A 374 18.19 -4.12 -32.52
CA THR A 374 19.42 -3.31 -32.44
C THR A 374 19.31 -1.90 -33.06
N ASP A 375 18.13 -1.49 -33.54
CA ASP A 375 17.94 -0.19 -34.21
C ASP A 375 18.22 0.99 -33.28
N HIS A 376 17.82 0.86 -32.02
CA HIS A 376 18.13 1.88 -31.03
C HIS A 376 19.63 1.96 -30.75
N LEU A 377 20.29 0.82 -30.58
CA LEU A 377 21.75 0.78 -30.42
C LEU A 377 22.45 1.43 -31.62
N LYS A 378 22.02 1.13 -32.85
CA LYS A 378 22.54 1.80 -34.07
C LYS A 378 22.42 3.32 -33.99
N THR A 379 21.26 3.82 -33.56
CA THR A 379 21.02 5.26 -33.38
C THR A 379 21.95 5.87 -32.33
N LEU A 380 22.13 5.19 -31.19
CA LEU A 380 23.07 5.62 -30.14
C LEU A 380 24.51 5.61 -30.62
N MET A 381 24.94 4.59 -31.37
CA MET A 381 26.31 4.52 -31.88
C MET A 381 26.64 5.68 -32.83
N VAL A 382 25.68 6.11 -33.66
CA VAL A 382 25.83 7.32 -34.48
C VAL A 382 25.93 8.57 -33.60
N LYS A 383 25.08 8.68 -32.56
CA LYS A 383 25.10 9.80 -31.60
C LYS A 383 26.41 9.87 -30.81
N TRP A 384 27.01 8.72 -30.50
CA TRP A 384 28.30 8.60 -29.82
C TRP A 384 29.50 8.73 -30.77
N GLU A 385 29.27 9.12 -32.02
CA GLU A 385 30.31 9.35 -33.03
C GLU A 385 31.20 8.12 -33.29
N ILE A 386 30.64 6.90 -33.13
CA ILE A 386 31.34 5.68 -33.52
C ILE A 386 31.46 5.69 -35.06
N PRO A 387 32.67 5.46 -35.63
CA PRO A 387 32.87 5.50 -37.07
C PRO A 387 31.92 4.57 -37.81
N ARG A 388 31.30 5.07 -38.89
CA ARG A 388 30.21 4.37 -39.60
C ARG A 388 30.61 2.99 -40.07
N GLU A 389 31.86 2.83 -40.49
CA GLU A 389 32.46 1.57 -40.92
C GLU A 389 32.58 0.51 -39.81
N GLN A 390 32.49 0.91 -38.54
CA GLN A 390 32.52 -0.01 -37.39
C GLN A 390 31.11 -0.40 -36.89
N ILE A 391 30.09 0.39 -37.22
CA ILE A 391 28.73 0.20 -36.69
C ILE A 391 28.13 -1.14 -37.15
N ASP A 392 28.08 -1.40 -38.46
CA ASP A 392 27.44 -2.61 -38.96
C ASP A 392 28.18 -3.91 -38.54
N PRO A 393 29.53 -3.98 -38.51
CA PRO A 393 30.24 -5.11 -37.91
C PRO A 393 29.88 -5.35 -36.44
N LEU A 394 29.83 -4.30 -35.62
CA LEU A 394 29.46 -4.41 -34.21
C LEU A 394 28.01 -4.90 -34.05
N LEU A 395 27.06 -4.34 -34.80
CA LEU A 395 25.66 -4.80 -34.75
C LEU A 395 25.53 -6.27 -35.13
N LYS A 396 26.27 -6.72 -36.15
CA LYS A 396 26.29 -8.14 -36.54
C LYS A 396 26.80 -9.02 -35.40
N THR A 397 27.87 -8.62 -34.73
CA THR A 397 28.42 -9.32 -33.57
C THR A 397 27.42 -9.41 -32.42
N VAL A 398 26.65 -8.35 -32.19
CA VAL A 398 25.69 -8.24 -31.09
C VAL A 398 24.43 -9.08 -31.30
N ILE A 399 24.01 -9.29 -32.55
CA ILE A 399 22.84 -10.10 -32.91
C ILE A 399 23.14 -11.60 -32.81
N LEU A 400 24.40 -12.00 -33.01
CA LEU A 400 24.79 -13.41 -32.93
C LEU A 400 24.53 -13.97 -31.52
N PRO A 401 24.00 -15.21 -31.42
CA PRO A 401 23.72 -15.85 -30.14
C PRO A 401 24.98 -16.10 -29.31
#